data_AF-A0AB33FEY5-F1
#
_entry.id   AF-A0AB33FEY5-F1
#
_cell.length_a   1.000
_cell.length_b   1.000
_cell.length_c   1.000
_cell.angle_alpha   90.00
_cell.angle_beta   90.00
_cell.angle_gamma   90.00
#
_symmetry.space_group_name_H-M   'P 1'
#
loop_
_entity.id
_entity.type
_entity.pdbx_description
1 polymer ?
#
loop_
_entity_poly.entity_id
_entity_poly.type
_entity_poly.pdbx_seq_one_letter_code
_entity_poly.pdbx_strand_id
1 'polypeptide(L)'
;MQGSGYAAVSDGTDEEAGNYCEDITFAHEIGHNLGLAHDKADSGPGAFTYAYGWRQTLDEGSFNTIMAYTADDQQRVPYFANPRITLCNGNPCGDVNEADQTRALNITMPIAANFRPTKR
;
A
#
# COMPACT_ATOMS: atom_id res chain seq x y z
N MET A 1 -28.51 -7.29 9.18
CA MET A 1 -28.29 -7.54 7.74
C MET A 1 -26.88 -8.09 7.61
N GLN A 2 -26.69 -9.33 7.15
CA GLN A 2 -25.34 -9.85 6.88
C GLN A 2 -24.90 -9.32 5.51
N GLY A 3 -23.89 -8.45 5.50
CA GLY A 3 -23.30 -7.95 4.27
C GLY A 3 -22.46 -9.02 3.57
N SER A 4 -22.39 -8.95 2.25
CA SER A 4 -21.40 -9.65 1.44
C SER A 4 -20.40 -8.62 0.94
N GLY A 5 -19.10 -8.93 1.05
CA GLY A 5 -18.01 -8.16 0.46
C GLY A 5 -17.17 -9.13 -0.37
N TYR A 6 -16.82 -8.74 -1.60
CA TYR A 6 -15.93 -9.50 -2.48
C TYR A 6 -14.86 -8.56 -3.02
N ALA A 7 -13.63 -9.06 -3.09
CA ALA A 7 -12.53 -8.45 -3.81
C ALA A 7 -11.79 -9.59 -4.53
N ALA A 8 -11.45 -9.39 -5.79
CA ALA A 8 -10.67 -10.33 -6.58
C ALA A 8 -9.34 -9.68 -6.93
N VAL A 9 -8.25 -10.38 -6.64
CA VAL A 9 -6.89 -9.97 -6.98
C VAL A 9 -6.29 -11.11 -7.78
N SER A 10 -5.73 -10.82 -8.95
CA SER A 10 -5.04 -11.78 -9.78
C SER A 10 -3.56 -11.44 -9.79
N ASP A 11 -2.71 -12.45 -9.63
CA ASP A 11 -1.32 -12.40 -10.05
C ASP A 11 -1.16 -13.11 -11.41
N GLY A 12 -0.08 -12.82 -12.12
CA GLY A 12 0.20 -13.43 -13.43
C GLY A 12 0.94 -12.52 -14.39
N THR A 13 1.34 -13.11 -15.50
CA THR A 13 1.93 -12.44 -16.66
C THR A 13 0.89 -12.38 -17.78
N ASP A 14 0.58 -11.18 -18.24
CA ASP A 14 -0.10 -10.99 -19.51
C ASP A 14 0.97 -10.97 -20.60
N GLU A 15 1.20 -12.13 -21.23
CA GLU A 15 2.22 -12.29 -22.28
C GLU A 15 1.89 -11.47 -23.55
N GLU A 16 0.62 -11.14 -23.79
CA GLU A 16 0.22 -10.30 -24.94
C GLU A 16 0.44 -8.81 -24.66
N ALA A 17 0.20 -8.36 -23.42
CA ALA A 17 0.39 -6.97 -23.03
C ALA A 17 1.81 -6.65 -22.53
N GLY A 18 2.66 -7.66 -22.30
CA GLY A 18 4.01 -7.51 -21.76
C GLY A 18 4.04 -7.04 -20.30
N ASN A 19 2.92 -7.15 -19.58
CA ASN A 19 2.79 -6.70 -18.20
C ASN A 19 2.82 -7.90 -17.25
N TYR A 20 3.48 -7.73 -16.10
CA TYR A 20 3.49 -8.74 -15.04
C TYR A 20 3.07 -8.11 -13.71
N CYS A 21 2.32 -8.87 -12.92
CA CYS A 21 2.07 -8.52 -11.52
C CYS A 21 3.29 -8.92 -10.69
N GLU A 22 3.92 -7.96 -10.01
CA GLU A 22 4.97 -8.24 -9.04
C GLU A 22 4.41 -8.98 -7.80
N ASP A 23 5.26 -9.69 -7.05
CA ASP A 23 4.90 -10.39 -5.80
C ASP A 23 4.16 -9.48 -4.79
N ILE A 24 4.44 -8.17 -4.82
CA ILE A 24 3.82 -7.18 -3.93
C ILE A 24 2.43 -6.72 -4.39
N THR A 25 1.99 -7.08 -5.60
CA THR A 25 0.69 -6.66 -6.17
C THR A 25 -0.45 -7.14 -5.29
N PHE A 26 -0.37 -8.37 -4.79
CA PHE A 26 -1.38 -8.86 -3.85
C PHE A 26 -1.45 -8.02 -2.57
N ALA A 27 -0.30 -7.64 -2.01
CA ALA A 27 -0.26 -6.75 -0.85
C ALA A 27 -0.82 -5.36 -1.17
N HIS A 28 -0.54 -4.83 -2.38
CA HIS A 28 -1.07 -3.55 -2.85
C HIS A 28 -2.60 -3.53 -2.85
N GLU A 29 -3.22 -4.52 -3.49
CA GLU A 29 -4.68 -4.58 -3.60
C GLU A 29 -5.37 -4.88 -2.26
N ILE A 30 -4.73 -5.67 -1.40
CA ILE A 30 -5.19 -5.82 -0.01
C ILE A 30 -5.10 -4.48 0.74
N GLY A 31 -4.08 -3.67 0.47
CA GLY A 31 -3.96 -2.31 0.98
C GLY A 31 -5.18 -1.45 0.63
N HIS A 32 -5.62 -1.46 -0.62
CA HIS A 32 -6.83 -0.75 -1.05
C HIS A 32 -8.08 -1.21 -0.30
N ASN A 33 -8.28 -2.52 -0.16
CA ASN A 33 -9.41 -3.06 0.61
C ASN A 33 -9.38 -2.64 2.09
N LEU A 34 -8.19 -2.40 2.64
CA LEU A 34 -7.98 -1.94 4.01
C LEU A 34 -7.96 -0.41 4.14
N GLY A 35 -8.30 0.32 3.07
CA GLY A 35 -8.49 1.78 3.08
C GLY A 35 -7.21 2.58 2.80
N LEU A 36 -6.18 1.96 2.25
CA LEU A 36 -4.96 2.65 1.83
C LEU A 36 -5.14 3.24 0.42
N ALA A 37 -4.63 4.46 0.24
CA ALA A 37 -4.53 5.11 -1.06
C ALA A 37 -3.12 4.98 -1.62
N HIS A 38 -2.95 5.32 -2.90
CA HIS A 38 -1.60 5.52 -3.45
C HIS A 38 -0.92 6.72 -2.80
N ASP A 39 0.25 7.12 -3.28
CA ASP A 39 0.84 8.37 -2.82
C ASP A 39 -0.03 9.58 -3.19
N LYS A 40 0.14 10.67 -2.45
CA LYS A 40 -0.77 11.81 -2.46
C LYS A 40 -0.77 12.60 -3.77
N ALA A 41 0.32 12.51 -4.55
CA ALA A 41 0.41 13.15 -5.85
C ALA A 41 -0.49 12.47 -6.89
N ASP A 42 -0.70 11.16 -6.74
CA ASP A 42 -1.28 10.31 -7.78
C ASP A 42 -2.65 9.70 -7.39
N SER A 43 -3.22 10.08 -6.23
CA SER A 43 -4.49 9.50 -5.77
C SER A 43 -5.46 10.46 -5.08
N GLY A 44 -6.73 10.03 -5.06
CA GLY A 44 -7.73 10.57 -4.15
C GLY A 44 -7.52 10.11 -2.69
N PRO A 45 -8.37 10.58 -1.76
CA PRO A 45 -8.14 10.33 -0.34
C PRO A 45 -8.27 8.85 0.05
N GLY A 46 -7.35 8.40 0.90
CA GLY A 46 -7.50 7.15 1.64
C GLY A 46 -8.53 7.26 2.77
N ALA A 47 -8.72 6.18 3.52
CA ALA A 47 -9.67 6.14 4.64
C ALA A 47 -9.30 7.12 5.77
N PHE A 48 -8.04 7.55 5.84
CA PHE A 48 -7.54 8.56 6.76
C PHE A 48 -6.66 9.56 6.01
N THR A 49 -6.54 10.78 6.55
CA THR A 49 -5.72 11.86 5.94
C THR A 49 -4.23 11.53 5.81
N TYR A 50 -3.78 10.45 6.45
CA TYR A 50 -2.40 9.96 6.46
C TYR A 50 -2.23 8.56 5.83
N ALA A 51 -3.28 8.03 5.17
CA ALA A 51 -3.28 6.66 4.63
C ALA A 51 -2.73 6.57 3.19
N TYR A 52 -1.81 7.45 2.81
CA TYR A 52 -1.21 7.49 1.47
C TYR A 52 0.07 6.67 1.39
N GLY A 53 0.36 6.18 0.19
CA GLY A 53 1.68 5.66 -0.16
C GLY A 53 2.75 6.75 -0.05
N TRP A 54 4.00 6.32 -0.07
CA TRP A 54 5.16 7.18 0.00
C TRP A 54 6.16 6.87 -1.11
N ARG A 55 6.68 7.92 -1.73
CA ARG A 55 7.86 7.85 -2.60
C ARG A 55 8.77 9.03 -2.32
N GLN A 56 10.05 8.85 -2.54
CA GLN A 56 11.05 9.89 -2.33
C GLN A 56 12.12 9.80 -3.42
N THR A 57 12.29 10.91 -4.14
CA THR A 57 13.38 11.08 -5.09
C THR A 57 14.59 11.65 -4.36
N LEU A 58 15.73 10.97 -4.50
CA LEU A 58 16.99 11.26 -3.82
C LEU A 58 18.11 11.35 -4.86
N ASP A 59 19.25 11.93 -4.48
CA ASP A 59 20.44 11.93 -5.35
C ASP A 59 20.97 10.50 -5.60
N GLU A 60 20.80 9.60 -4.63
CA GLU A 60 21.06 8.17 -4.74
C GLU A 60 20.05 7.40 -3.88
N GLY A 61 19.55 6.27 -4.39
CA GLY A 61 18.64 5.40 -3.64
C GLY A 61 17.19 5.93 -3.56
N SER A 62 16.70 6.59 -4.62
CA SER A 62 15.28 6.90 -4.79
C SER A 62 14.42 5.65 -4.57
N PHE A 63 13.26 5.80 -3.92
CA PHE A 63 12.41 4.65 -3.60
C PHE A 63 10.92 4.99 -3.57
N ASN A 64 10.10 3.95 -3.67
CA ASN A 64 8.65 4.01 -3.45
C ASN A 64 8.14 2.80 -2.65
N THR A 65 7.15 3.05 -1.81
CA THR A 65 6.47 2.02 -0.98
C THR A 65 5.40 1.28 -1.76
N ILE A 66 4.89 0.17 -1.19
CA ILE A 66 3.96 -0.76 -1.87
C ILE A 66 2.81 -0.04 -2.56
N MET A 67 2.24 0.99 -1.93
CA MET A 67 1.08 1.71 -2.46
C MET A 67 1.44 2.86 -3.40
N ALA A 68 2.69 3.31 -3.47
CA ALA A 68 3.06 4.45 -4.32
C ALA A 68 3.38 4.02 -5.76
N TYR A 69 2.97 4.80 -6.74
CA TYR A 69 3.40 4.58 -8.12
C TYR A 69 4.89 4.88 -8.26
N THR A 70 5.60 3.94 -8.90
CA THR A 70 7.01 4.13 -9.23
C THR A 70 7.16 5.28 -10.22
N ALA A 71 8.03 6.24 -9.90
CA ALA A 71 8.43 7.31 -10.80
C ALA A 71 9.95 7.25 -11.04
N ASP A 72 10.37 7.59 -12.25
CA ASP A 72 11.77 7.69 -12.66
C ASP A 72 12.60 6.43 -12.32
N ASP A 73 13.65 6.58 -11.51
CA ASP A 73 14.59 5.54 -11.11
C ASP A 73 14.27 4.94 -9.72
N GLN A 74 13.08 5.21 -9.17
CA GLN A 74 12.70 4.73 -7.85
C GLN A 74 12.69 3.20 -7.79
N GLN A 75 13.39 2.66 -6.80
CA GLN A 75 13.30 1.25 -6.48
C GLN A 75 12.13 1.01 -5.51
N ARG A 76 11.23 0.12 -5.89
CA ARG A 76 10.12 -0.27 -5.04
C ARG A 76 10.61 -1.09 -3.85
N VAL A 77 10.19 -0.69 -2.65
CA VAL A 77 10.50 -1.36 -1.38
C VAL A 77 9.29 -2.13 -0.85
N PRO A 78 9.49 -3.28 -0.18
CA PRO A 78 8.39 -4.15 0.26
C PRO A 78 7.78 -3.69 1.59
N TYR A 79 7.48 -2.39 1.72
CA TYR A 79 6.88 -1.80 2.91
C TYR A 79 5.63 -1.00 2.55
N PHE A 80 4.57 -1.13 3.34
CA PHE A 80 3.55 -0.07 3.44
C PHE A 80 4.17 1.16 4.10
N ALA A 81 3.65 2.34 3.79
CA ALA A 81 4.24 3.56 4.32
C ALA A 81 4.21 3.58 5.86
N ASN A 82 5.37 3.80 6.47
CA ASN A 82 5.58 3.83 7.91
C ASN A 82 6.79 4.72 8.24
N PRO A 83 6.58 5.90 8.83
CA PRO A 83 7.66 6.83 9.15
C PRO A 83 8.60 6.32 10.26
N ARG A 84 8.27 5.21 10.92
CA ARG A 84 9.04 4.65 12.05
C ARG A 84 10.09 3.62 11.62
N ILE A 85 10.10 3.20 10.35
CA ILE A 85 11.12 2.29 9.80
C ILE A 85 12.00 3.06 8.82
N THR A 86 13.31 2.87 8.94
CA THR A 86 14.34 3.58 8.14
C THR A 86 15.05 2.65 7.14
N LEU A 87 14.36 1.59 6.71
CA LEU A 87 14.91 0.57 5.82
C LEU A 87 14.75 0.92 4.33
N CYS A 88 14.22 2.10 4.02
CA CYS A 88 14.06 2.61 2.66
C CYS A 88 15.33 3.37 2.26
N ASN A 89 16.39 2.61 1.97
CA ASN A 89 17.70 3.15 1.62
C ASN A 89 18.25 4.11 2.69
N GLY A 90 18.08 3.75 3.96
CA GLY A 90 18.50 4.57 5.11
C GLY A 90 17.54 5.72 5.46
N ASN A 91 16.47 5.92 4.69
CA ASN A 91 15.45 6.95 4.91
C ASN A 91 14.18 6.36 5.53
N PRO A 92 13.37 7.18 6.23
CA PRO A 92 12.04 6.78 6.67
C PRO A 92 11.17 6.30 5.49
N CYS A 93 10.51 5.15 5.65
CA CYS A 93 9.59 4.63 4.65
C CYS A 93 8.22 5.31 4.68
N GLY A 94 8.14 6.61 4.95
CA GLY A 94 6.89 7.32 5.11
C GLY A 94 7.06 8.68 5.77
N ASP A 95 5.94 9.39 5.91
CA ASP A 95 5.85 10.69 6.57
C ASP A 95 4.78 10.65 7.67
N VAL A 96 5.06 11.30 8.80
CA VAL A 96 4.18 11.26 9.98
C VAL A 96 2.84 11.97 9.77
N ASN A 97 2.77 12.93 8.85
CA ASN A 97 1.59 13.74 8.60
C ASN A 97 0.72 13.18 7.48
N GLU A 98 1.34 12.57 6.46
CA GLU A 98 0.59 12.13 5.28
C GLU A 98 0.77 10.67 4.86
N ALA A 99 1.84 9.98 5.27
CA ALA A 99 2.12 8.61 4.82
C ALA A 99 2.51 7.68 5.97
N ASP A 100 1.54 7.42 6.86
CA ASP A 100 1.60 6.43 7.95
C ASP A 100 0.48 5.38 7.76
N GLN A 101 0.61 4.59 6.70
CA GLN A 101 -0.34 3.52 6.36
C GLN A 101 -0.39 2.45 7.44
N THR A 102 0.69 2.19 8.16
CA THR A 102 0.67 1.24 9.29
C THR A 102 -0.27 1.69 10.41
N ARG A 103 -0.37 3.00 10.68
CA ARG A 103 -1.37 3.53 11.61
C ARG A 103 -2.80 3.30 11.11
N ALA A 104 -3.05 3.41 9.80
CA ALA A 104 -4.36 3.11 9.23
C ALA A 104 -4.69 1.62 9.33
N LEU A 105 -3.74 0.75 8.95
CA LEU A 105 -3.88 -0.70 9.01
C LEU A 105 -4.16 -1.21 10.42
N ASN A 106 -3.50 -0.64 11.45
CA ASN A 106 -3.75 -0.99 12.85
C ASN A 106 -5.22 -0.77 13.28
N ILE A 107 -5.95 0.11 12.58
CA ILE A 107 -7.37 0.37 12.83
C ILE A 107 -8.25 -0.50 11.92
N THR A 108 -7.90 -0.66 10.64
CA THR A 108 -8.77 -1.30 9.65
C THR A 108 -8.62 -2.82 9.60
N MET A 109 -7.43 -3.38 9.86
CA MET A 109 -7.22 -4.83 9.88
C MET A 109 -8.12 -5.55 10.90
N PRO A 110 -8.27 -5.10 12.16
CA PRO A 110 -9.19 -5.73 13.10
C PRO A 110 -10.67 -5.65 12.66
N ILE A 111 -11.06 -4.59 11.96
CA ILE A 111 -12.42 -4.43 11.43
C ILE A 111 -12.65 -5.46 10.31
N ALA A 112 -11.73 -5.54 9.36
CA ALA A 112 -11.79 -6.51 8.26
C ALA A 112 -11.78 -7.96 8.76
N ALA A 113 -10.92 -8.28 9.74
CA ALA A 113 -10.85 -9.61 10.35
C ALA A 113 -12.16 -10.03 11.04
N ASN A 114 -12.94 -9.07 11.54
CA ASN A 114 -14.24 -9.29 12.18
C ASN A 114 -15.43 -9.12 11.22
N PHE A 115 -15.20 -8.95 9.92
CA PHE A 115 -16.25 -8.71 8.93
C PHE A 115 -17.34 -9.81 8.96
N ARG A 116 -16.95 -11.05 9.27
CA ARG A 116 -17.88 -12.16 9.50
C ARG A 116 -17.53 -12.90 10.79
N PRO A 117 -18.53 -13.27 11.62
CA PRO A 117 -18.29 -14.11 12.77
C PRO A 117 -17.63 -15.42 12.34
N THR A 118 -16.60 -15.84 13.06
CA THR A 118 -16.03 -17.18 12.89
C THR A 118 -17.12 -18.20 13.23
N LYS A 119 -17.51 -19.04 12.27
CA LYS A 119 -18.32 -20.22 12.59
C LYS A 119 -17.43 -21.16 13.42
N ARG A 120 -17.84 -21.43 14.67
CA ARG A 120 -17.26 -22.51 15.47
C ARG A 120 -17.87 -23.84 15.07
#